data_AF-A0A381WJI7-F1
#
_entry.id   AF-A0A381WJI7-F1
#
_cell.length_a   1.000
_cell.length_b   1.000
_cell.length_c   1.000
_cell.angle_alpha   90.00
_cell.angle_beta   90.00
_cell.angle_gamma   90.00
#
_symmetry.space_group_name_H-M   'P 1'
#
loop_
_entity.id
_entity.type
_entity.pdbx_description
1 polymer ?
#
loop_
_entity_poly.entity_id
_entity_poly.type
_entity_poly.pdbx_seq_one_letter_code
_entity_poly.pdbx_strand_id
1 'polypeptide(L)'
;MAYIGKEPQFTQYPSKFFNGDNSAMTVTLDYAPPNDASLLVFIDGVRQDTDAYNLVGTSLTFTGAVPTGTNNVQVVHMGLTLDVGVPGDATVTAAKLASGVSATNITAQNTFFKNWNAVTATQTTTIASTENALIISPITVNNGVTWTIVGTLQLL
;
A
#
# COMPACT_ATOMS: atom_id res chain seq x y z
N MET A 1 -12.33 0.46 -34.76
CA MET A 1 -10.87 0.27 -34.59
C MET A 1 -10.67 -0.26 -33.18
N ALA A 2 -10.04 -1.43 -33.02
CA ALA A 2 -9.81 -1.98 -31.70
C ALA A 2 -8.76 -1.12 -30.98
N TYR A 3 -9.13 -0.57 -29.82
CA TYR A 3 -8.24 0.22 -29.00
C TYR A 3 -7.23 -0.73 -28.33
N ILE A 4 -5.95 -0.61 -28.67
CA ILE A 4 -4.85 -1.32 -27.99
C ILE A 4 -4.43 -0.47 -26.80
N GLY A 5 -4.88 -0.86 -25.61
CA GLY A 5 -4.59 -0.17 -24.34
C GLY A 5 -5.74 -0.32 -23.33
N LYS A 6 -5.55 0.15 -22.10
CA LYS A 6 -6.66 0.28 -21.15
C LYS A 6 -7.63 1.36 -21.61
N GLU A 7 -8.92 1.05 -21.65
CA GLU A 7 -9.98 2.00 -22.01
C GLU A 7 -9.77 3.34 -21.29
N PRO A 8 -10.01 4.48 -21.96
CA PRO A 8 -10.02 5.79 -21.29
C PRO A 8 -11.00 5.76 -20.11
N GLN A 9 -10.47 5.73 -18.90
CA GLN A 9 -11.28 5.81 -17.69
C GLN A 9 -11.51 7.30 -17.42
N PHE A 10 -12.71 7.79 -17.74
CA PHE A 10 -13.11 9.13 -17.36
C PHE A 10 -13.47 9.10 -15.87
N THR A 11 -12.58 9.56 -15.02
CA THR A 11 -12.96 9.93 -13.65
C THR A 11 -13.73 11.24 -13.72
N GLN A 12 -14.81 11.37 -12.94
CA GLN A 12 -15.51 12.66 -12.81
C GLN A 12 -14.58 13.67 -12.14
N TYR A 13 -14.57 14.91 -12.62
CA TYR A 13 -13.96 16.04 -11.91
C TYR A 13 -14.96 16.54 -10.86
N PRO A 14 -14.79 16.21 -9.56
CA PRO A 14 -15.74 16.64 -8.55
C PRO A 14 -15.70 18.17 -8.40
N SER A 15 -16.87 18.74 -8.13
CA SER A 15 -17.00 20.15 -7.77
C SER A 15 -17.72 20.29 -6.44
N LYS A 16 -17.32 21.28 -5.64
CA LYS A 16 -17.94 21.60 -4.36
C LYS A 16 -18.35 23.06 -4.32
N PHE A 17 -19.48 23.32 -3.69
CA PHE A 17 -20.03 24.67 -3.53
C PHE A 17 -20.00 25.09 -2.07
N PHE A 18 -19.76 26.39 -1.85
CA PHE A 18 -19.75 27.02 -0.54
C PHE A 18 -20.49 28.37 -0.59
N ASN A 19 -20.89 28.83 0.59
CA ASN A 19 -21.49 30.14 0.79
C ASN A 19 -20.41 31.09 1.31
N GLY A 20 -20.19 32.21 0.64
CA GLY A 20 -19.35 33.27 1.19
C GLY A 20 -20.04 33.99 2.36
N ASP A 21 -19.25 34.61 3.22
CA ASP A 21 -19.70 35.25 4.46
C ASP A 21 -19.15 36.68 4.66
N ASN A 22 -18.63 37.28 3.58
CA ASN A 22 -17.96 38.57 3.56
C ASN A 22 -16.69 38.62 4.45
N SER A 23 -16.06 37.46 4.68
CA SER A 23 -14.79 37.33 5.40
C SER A 23 -13.77 36.48 4.62
N ALA A 24 -12.51 36.49 5.07
CA ALA A 24 -11.53 35.53 4.61
C ALA A 24 -11.86 34.17 5.24
N MET A 25 -12.40 33.26 4.42
CA MET A 25 -12.89 31.97 4.89
C MET A 25 -11.93 30.83 4.54
N THR A 26 -12.00 29.76 5.33
CA THR A 26 -11.37 28.48 5.03
C THR A 26 -12.46 27.44 4.80
N VAL A 27 -12.36 26.69 3.71
CA VAL A 27 -13.30 25.64 3.35
C VAL A 27 -12.60 24.30 3.20
N THR A 28 -13.30 23.23 3.55
CA THR A 28 -12.78 21.86 3.48
C THR A 28 -13.26 21.16 2.20
N LEU A 29 -12.32 20.73 1.37
CA LEU A 29 -12.55 19.91 0.17
C LEU A 29 -12.65 18.42 0.54
N ASP A 30 -13.28 17.62 -0.32
CA ASP A 30 -13.46 16.18 -0.07
C ASP A 30 -12.22 15.36 -0.44
N TYR A 31 -11.34 15.92 -1.27
CA TYR A 31 -10.10 15.32 -1.73
C TYR A 31 -8.98 16.33 -1.60
N ALA A 32 -7.74 15.87 -1.34
CA ALA A 32 -6.57 16.72 -1.34
C ALA A 32 -6.05 16.89 -2.78
N PRO A 33 -6.12 18.10 -3.37
CA PRO A 33 -5.42 18.39 -4.62
C PRO A 33 -3.89 18.46 -4.38
N PRO A 34 -3.05 18.23 -5.40
CA PRO A 34 -1.60 18.29 -5.24
C PRO A 34 -1.05 19.71 -5.02
N ASN A 35 -1.76 20.73 -5.52
CA ASN A 35 -1.42 22.15 -5.37
C ASN A 35 -2.61 23.04 -5.81
N ASP A 36 -2.50 24.35 -5.57
CA ASP A 36 -3.50 25.37 -5.94
C ASP A 36 -3.83 25.39 -7.44
N ALA A 37 -2.85 25.11 -8.31
CA ALA A 37 -3.02 25.09 -9.76
C ALA A 37 -3.86 23.90 -10.26
N SER A 38 -4.16 22.95 -9.38
CA SER A 38 -5.02 21.80 -9.69
C SER A 38 -6.51 22.07 -9.39
N LEU A 39 -6.85 23.30 -9.01
CA LEU A 39 -8.21 23.76 -8.77
C LEU A 39 -8.59 24.86 -9.75
N LEU A 40 -9.86 24.89 -10.13
CA LEU A 40 -10.51 26.10 -10.61
C LEU A 40 -11.49 26.58 -9.56
N VAL A 41 -11.25 27.78 -9.06
CA VAL A 41 -12.10 28.42 -8.04
C VAL A 41 -12.83 29.59 -8.68
N PHE A 42 -14.14 29.64 -8.46
CA PHE A 42 -15.01 30.70 -8.93
C PHE A 42 -15.77 31.31 -7.75
N ILE A 43 -15.93 32.62 -7.79
CA ILE A 43 -16.81 33.39 -6.89
C ILE A 43 -17.78 34.14 -7.78
N ASP A 44 -19.08 33.88 -7.63
CA ASP A 44 -20.14 34.42 -8.49
C ASP A 44 -19.89 34.20 -9.99
N GLY A 45 -19.30 33.04 -10.33
CA GLY A 45 -18.92 32.67 -11.69
C GLY A 45 -17.64 33.34 -12.22
N VAL A 46 -17.01 34.24 -11.45
CA VAL A 46 -15.72 34.86 -11.79
C VAL A 46 -14.58 33.98 -11.31
N ARG A 47 -13.71 33.57 -12.24
CA ARG A 47 -12.51 32.79 -11.92
C ARG A 47 -11.59 33.59 -11.01
N GLN A 48 -11.11 32.96 -9.94
CA GLN A 48 -10.09 33.51 -9.05
C GLN A 48 -8.69 33.06 -9.50
N ASP A 49 -7.71 33.94 -9.34
CA ASP A 49 -6.32 33.57 -9.54
C ASP A 49 -5.81 32.69 -8.41
N THR A 50 -4.78 31.89 -8.69
CA THR A 50 -4.23 30.94 -7.70
C THR A 50 -3.69 31.63 -6.46
N ASP A 51 -3.31 32.92 -6.55
CA ASP A 51 -2.83 33.71 -5.40
C ASP A 51 -3.97 34.23 -4.50
N ALA A 52 -5.24 34.09 -4.95
CA ALA A 52 -6.41 34.47 -4.16
C ALA A 52 -6.77 33.41 -3.10
N TYR A 53 -6.10 32.27 -3.10
CA TYR A 53 -6.32 31.18 -2.16
C TYR A 53 -5.02 30.40 -1.89
N ASN A 54 -5.02 29.62 -0.82
CA ASN A 54 -3.92 28.74 -0.45
C ASN A 54 -4.45 27.39 0.03
N LEU A 55 -3.92 26.32 -0.54
CA LEU A 55 -4.31 24.95 -0.26
C LEU A 55 -3.28 24.21 0.60
N VAL A 56 -3.75 23.60 1.69
CA VAL A 56 -2.97 22.66 2.50
C VAL A 56 -3.79 21.39 2.75
N GLY A 57 -3.40 20.30 2.09
CA GLY A 57 -4.17 19.05 2.12
C GLY A 57 -5.56 19.25 1.51
N THR A 58 -6.61 19.14 2.33
CA THR A 58 -8.01 19.41 1.92
C THR A 58 -8.49 20.81 2.30
N SER A 59 -7.65 21.61 2.96
CA SER A 59 -8.06 22.92 3.49
C SER A 59 -7.70 24.02 2.50
N LEU A 60 -8.71 24.68 1.94
CA LEU A 60 -8.56 25.80 1.01
C LEU A 60 -8.91 27.11 1.73
N THR A 61 -7.94 28.01 1.85
CA THR A 61 -8.10 29.29 2.56
C THR A 61 -8.05 30.44 1.58
N PHE A 62 -9.08 31.28 1.56
CA PHE A 62 -9.10 32.49 0.73
C PHE A 62 -8.29 33.61 1.39
N THR A 63 -7.53 34.34 0.58
CA THR A 63 -6.67 35.45 1.07
C THR A 63 -7.44 36.76 1.22
N GLY A 64 -8.53 36.92 0.48
CA GLY A 64 -9.44 38.07 0.54
C GLY A 64 -10.82 37.73 1.07
N ALA A 65 -11.62 38.77 1.34
CA ALA A 65 -13.01 38.59 1.73
C ALA A 65 -13.83 37.99 0.59
N VAL A 66 -14.55 36.90 0.87
CA VAL A 66 -15.44 36.25 -0.08
C VAL A 66 -16.85 36.86 0.06
N PRO A 67 -17.41 37.51 -0.98
CA PRO A 67 -18.74 38.11 -0.94
C PRO A 67 -19.82 37.16 -0.42
N THR A 68 -20.79 37.69 0.32
CA THR A 68 -21.93 36.90 0.80
C THR A 68 -22.78 36.37 -0.35
N GLY A 69 -23.10 35.09 -0.31
CA GLY A 69 -23.97 34.45 -1.29
C GLY A 69 -24.24 32.99 -0.96
N THR A 70 -25.22 32.41 -1.65
CA THR A 70 -25.55 30.98 -1.51
C THR A 70 -24.98 30.21 -2.69
N ASN A 71 -24.13 29.22 -2.43
CA ASN A 71 -23.40 28.44 -3.41
C ASN A 71 -22.66 29.33 -4.45
N ASN A 72 -22.28 30.54 -4.04
CA ASN A 72 -21.60 31.49 -4.92
C ASN A 72 -20.12 31.14 -5.11
N VAL A 73 -19.56 30.32 -4.22
CA VAL A 73 -18.21 29.80 -4.38
C VAL A 73 -18.28 28.41 -4.98
N GLN A 74 -17.63 28.20 -6.12
CA GLN A 74 -17.50 26.90 -6.77
C GLN A 74 -16.02 26.52 -6.86
N VAL A 75 -15.67 25.33 -6.37
CA VAL A 75 -14.34 24.75 -6.50
C VAL A 75 -14.44 23.50 -7.35
N VAL A 76 -13.75 23.48 -8.49
CA VAL A 76 -13.67 22.33 -9.42
C VAL A 76 -12.28 21.73 -9.35
N HIS A 77 -12.21 20.42 -9.10
CA HIS A 77 -10.93 19.71 -9.11
C HIS A 77 -10.54 19.39 -10.55
N MET A 78 -9.39 19.89 -11.02
CA MET A 78 -8.85 19.59 -12.36
C MET A 78 -7.88 18.41 -12.36
N GLY A 79 -7.46 17.98 -11.18
CA GLY A 79 -6.62 16.82 -10.97
C GLY A 79 -6.77 16.34 -9.52
N LEU A 80 -6.93 15.04 -9.35
CA LEU A 80 -6.87 14.39 -8.04
C LEU A 80 -5.53 13.66 -7.97
N THR A 81 -4.86 13.74 -6.82
CA THR A 81 -3.77 12.80 -6.55
C THR A 81 -4.37 11.42 -6.40
N LEU A 82 -3.96 10.47 -7.24
CA LEU A 82 -4.17 9.08 -6.93
C LEU A 82 -3.12 8.69 -5.90
N ASP A 83 -3.51 8.70 -4.62
CA ASP A 83 -2.65 8.15 -3.58
C ASP A 83 -2.64 6.63 -3.76
N VAL A 84 -1.58 6.11 -4.38
CA VAL A 84 -1.33 4.67 -4.42
C VAL A 84 -0.79 4.31 -3.05
N GLY A 85 -1.70 4.16 -2.08
CA GLY A 85 -1.37 3.94 -0.69
C GLY A 85 -0.36 2.79 -0.53
N VAL A 86 0.60 2.98 0.37
CA VAL A 86 1.49 1.87 0.75
C VAL A 86 0.65 0.79 1.45
N PRO A 87 0.84 -0.50 1.14
CA PRO A 87 0.19 -1.56 1.90
C PRO A 87 0.50 -1.39 3.38
N GLY A 88 -0.53 -1.34 4.22
CA GLY A 88 -0.34 -1.30 5.67
C GLY A 88 0.36 -2.57 6.16
N ASP A 89 0.93 -2.51 7.36
CA ASP A 89 1.61 -3.64 8.00
C ASP A 89 0.72 -4.89 7.99
N ALA A 90 1.31 -6.03 7.59
CA ALA A 90 0.65 -7.33 7.48
C ALA A 90 -0.57 -7.42 6.54
N THR A 91 -0.85 -6.40 5.71
CA THR A 91 -2.03 -6.44 4.82
C THR A 91 -1.80 -7.22 3.52
N VAL A 92 -0.54 -7.48 3.14
CA VAL A 92 -0.21 -8.30 1.97
C VAL A 92 -0.32 -9.78 2.35
N THR A 93 -1.44 -10.41 2.01
CA THR A 93 -1.68 -11.85 2.25
C THR A 93 -1.15 -12.70 1.09
N ALA A 94 -1.01 -14.01 1.30
CA ALA A 94 -0.55 -14.93 0.26
C ALA A 94 -1.39 -14.86 -1.04
N ALA A 95 -2.71 -14.63 -0.91
CA ALA A 95 -3.61 -14.49 -2.07
C ALA A 95 -3.37 -13.21 -2.90
N LYS A 96 -2.69 -12.21 -2.34
CA LYS A 96 -2.30 -10.97 -3.05
C LYS A 96 -0.99 -11.13 -3.82
N LEU A 97 -0.29 -12.26 -3.65
CA LEU A 97 0.94 -12.59 -4.36
C LEU A 97 0.58 -13.50 -5.55
N ALA A 98 1.18 -13.25 -6.72
CA ALA A 98 0.99 -14.13 -7.87
C ALA A 98 1.55 -15.53 -7.58
N SER A 99 1.05 -16.57 -8.25
CA SER A 99 1.40 -17.97 -8.00
C SER A 99 2.90 -18.30 -8.17
N GLY A 100 3.67 -17.44 -8.86
CA GLY A 100 5.12 -17.53 -8.99
C GLY A 100 5.92 -16.62 -8.05
N VAL A 101 5.26 -15.74 -7.28
CA VAL A 101 5.89 -14.96 -6.21
C VAL A 101 6.00 -15.86 -5.00
N SER A 102 7.07 -16.67 -5.01
CA SER A 102 7.34 -17.58 -3.91
C SER A 102 7.72 -16.76 -2.68
N ALA A 103 6.86 -16.79 -1.64
CA ALA A 103 7.22 -16.34 -0.29
C ALA A 103 8.49 -17.05 0.22
N THR A 104 8.94 -18.12 -0.45
CA THR A 104 10.25 -18.75 -0.31
C THR A 104 11.41 -17.73 -0.31
N ASN A 105 11.30 -16.63 -1.07
CA ASN A 105 12.35 -15.60 -1.09
C ASN A 105 12.42 -14.74 0.18
N ILE A 106 11.40 -14.80 1.04
CA ILE A 106 11.36 -14.15 2.35
C ILE A 106 11.19 -15.26 3.40
N THR A 107 12.32 -15.69 3.97
CA THR A 107 12.46 -16.63 5.10
C THR A 107 12.56 -18.14 4.79
N ALA A 108 12.52 -18.61 3.53
CA ALA A 108 12.83 -20.02 3.23
C ALA A 108 13.91 -20.26 2.15
N GLN A 109 14.63 -19.22 1.72
CA GLN A 109 15.88 -19.36 0.95
C GLN A 109 17.04 -19.82 1.85
N ASN A 110 16.91 -20.97 2.52
CA ASN A 110 18.02 -21.83 2.93
C ASN A 110 17.53 -23.21 3.45
N THR A 111 16.56 -23.85 2.80
CA THR A 111 16.10 -25.20 3.18
C THR A 111 17.05 -26.33 2.77
N PHE A 112 18.36 -26.08 2.68
CA PHE A 112 19.34 -27.16 2.44
C PHE A 112 20.34 -27.39 3.56
N PHE A 113 20.50 -26.51 4.56
CA PHE A 113 21.47 -26.77 5.64
C PHE A 113 21.01 -26.21 7.00
N LYS A 114 20.03 -26.85 7.63
CA LYS A 114 19.96 -26.80 9.09
C LYS A 114 20.84 -27.92 9.64
N ASN A 115 22.14 -27.64 9.83
CA ASN A 115 22.95 -28.51 10.68
C ASN A 115 22.54 -28.25 12.13
N TRP A 116 21.68 -29.10 12.68
CA TRP A 116 21.33 -29.02 14.09
C TRP A 116 22.51 -29.47 14.93
N ASN A 117 23.07 -28.58 15.75
CA ASN A 117 24.07 -28.99 16.73
C ASN A 117 23.44 -29.80 17.88
N ALA A 118 22.13 -29.65 18.09
CA ALA A 118 21.37 -30.43 19.06
C ALA A 118 19.90 -30.60 18.65
N VAL A 119 19.33 -31.75 18.98
CA VAL A 119 17.89 -32.04 18.96
C VAL A 119 17.34 -31.81 20.37
N THR A 120 16.67 -30.67 20.57
CA THR A 120 16.18 -30.22 21.88
C THR A 120 14.68 -30.43 22.09
N ALA A 121 13.96 -30.87 21.06
CA ALA A 121 12.53 -31.22 21.09
C ALA A 121 12.28 -32.42 20.16
N THR A 122 11.22 -33.20 20.39
CA THR A 122 10.86 -34.34 19.53
C THR A 122 10.53 -33.85 18.13
N GLN A 123 11.22 -34.38 17.12
CA GLN A 123 11.12 -33.93 15.74
C GLN A 123 11.02 -35.13 14.81
N THR A 124 10.28 -34.96 13.70
CA THR A 124 10.22 -35.92 12.60
C THR A 124 10.77 -35.25 11.35
N THR A 125 11.79 -35.85 10.74
CA THR A 125 12.32 -35.41 9.45
C THR A 125 11.92 -36.44 8.40
N THR A 126 11.15 -35.99 7.40
CA THR A 126 10.79 -36.82 6.24
C THR A 126 11.78 -36.55 5.12
N ILE A 127 12.43 -37.58 4.61
CA ILE A 127 13.33 -37.51 3.45
C ILE A 127 12.59 -38.16 2.30
N ALA A 128 12.42 -37.45 1.18
CA ALA A 128 11.74 -38.03 0.03
C ALA A 128 12.56 -39.20 -0.56
N SER A 129 11.90 -40.13 -1.25
CA SER A 129 12.58 -41.27 -1.89
C SER A 129 13.56 -40.87 -2.99
N THR A 130 13.58 -39.60 -3.39
CA THR A 130 14.47 -38.99 -4.38
C THR A 130 15.59 -38.15 -3.76
N GLU A 131 15.69 -38.11 -2.43
CA GLU A 131 16.60 -37.23 -1.70
C GLU A 131 17.57 -38.04 -0.84
N ASN A 132 18.76 -37.50 -0.63
CA ASN A 132 19.71 -37.99 0.37
C ASN A 132 19.87 -36.92 1.45
N ALA A 133 19.94 -37.35 2.72
CA ALA A 133 20.31 -36.48 3.83
C ALA A 133 21.68 -36.91 4.39
N LEU A 134 22.48 -35.90 4.73
CA LEU A 134 23.79 -36.06 5.37
C LEU A 134 23.79 -35.31 6.71
N ILE A 135 24.28 -35.97 7.75
CA ILE A 135 24.60 -35.33 9.03
C ILE A 135 26.12 -35.15 9.07
N ILE A 136 26.59 -33.92 9.35
CA ILE A 136 28.02 -33.62 9.48
C ILE A 136 28.33 -33.09 10.88
N SER A 137 29.42 -33.60 11.48
CA SER A 137 29.85 -33.32 12.87
C SER A 137 28.93 -33.92 13.96
N PRO A 138 29.35 -33.96 15.24
CA PRO A 138 28.53 -34.53 16.31
C PRO A 138 27.20 -33.79 16.46
N ILE A 139 26.11 -34.55 16.53
CA ILE A 139 24.79 -34.04 16.90
C ILE A 139 24.41 -34.57 18.29
N THR A 140 23.95 -33.68 19.16
CA THR A 140 23.47 -34.07 20.50
C THR A 140 21.97 -34.35 20.45
N VAL A 141 21.51 -35.50 20.92
CA VAL A 141 20.08 -35.75 21.15
C VAL A 141 19.82 -35.66 22.65
N ASN A 142 19.04 -34.67 23.08
CA ASN A 142 18.81 -34.45 24.51
C ASN A 142 17.98 -35.58 25.13
N ASN A 143 18.19 -35.83 26.43
CA ASN A 143 17.43 -36.83 27.16
C ASN A 143 15.92 -36.53 27.10
N GLY A 144 15.11 -37.56 26.82
CA GLY A 144 13.65 -37.43 26.70
C GLY A 144 13.15 -36.92 25.34
N VAL A 145 14.04 -36.76 24.36
CA VAL A 145 13.71 -36.33 23.00
C VAL A 145 13.93 -37.47 22.01
N THR A 146 13.02 -37.61 21.04
CA THR A 146 13.16 -38.57 19.94
C THR A 146 13.34 -37.82 18.62
N TRP A 147 14.31 -38.24 17.81
CA TRP A 147 14.40 -37.83 16.41
C TRP A 147 14.03 -39.00 15.51
N THR A 148 12.89 -38.89 14.83
CA THR A 148 12.42 -39.91 13.90
C THR A 148 12.77 -39.51 12.47
N ILE A 149 13.56 -40.33 11.78
CA ILE A 149 13.81 -40.19 10.35
C ILE A 149 12.87 -41.12 9.60
N VAL A 150 12.04 -40.55 8.73
CA VAL A 150 11.15 -41.29 7.86
C VAL A 150 11.75 -41.23 6.45
N GLY A 151 12.71 -42.12 6.19
CA GLY A 151 13.49 -42.18 4.95
C GLY A 151 14.86 -42.86 5.14
N THR A 152 15.75 -42.74 4.16
CA THR A 152 17.12 -43.26 4.24
C THR A 152 18.08 -42.18 4.74
N LEU A 153 18.75 -42.42 5.87
CA LEU A 153 19.80 -41.56 6.41
C LEU A 153 21.16 -42.22 6.19
N GLN A 154 22.11 -41.49 5.61
CA GLN A 154 23.51 -41.91 5.56
C GLN A 154 24.30 -41.18 6.66
N LEU A 155 24.95 -41.97 7.52
CA LEU A 155 25.88 -41.50 8.55
C LEU A 155 27.30 -41.76 8.03
N LEU A 156 28.11 -40.71 7.92
CA LEU A 156 29.53 -40.83 7.58
C LEU A 156 30.40 -40.63 8.83
#